data_AF-A0A845K274-F1
#
_entry.id   AF-A0A845K274-F1
#
_cell.length_a   1.000
_cell.length_b   1.000
_cell.length_c   1.000
_cell.angle_alpha   90.00
_cell.angle_beta   90.00
_cell.angle_gamma   90.00
#
_symmetry.space_group_name_H-M   'P 1'
#
loop_
_entity.id
_entity.type
_entity.pdbx_description
1 polymer ?
#
loop_
_entity_poly.entity_id
_entity_poly.type
_entity_poly.pdbx_seq_one_letter_code
_entity_poly.pdbx_strand_id
1 'polypeptide(L)'
;QEVECEVVEFKKAIDASTLETLTNQDYIAKNDVAELTLRTRNPVAFDLFGSIATTGRFVLVDEYDVCGGGIITTYTPTTKSDKLRDEVRTRDFNWIKSEIKPEERAYRNGHRAALILITGDPGTGKGPLARSLEHSLFQNNFQSYLLDRRNVNLGVGADLDDPKNSGEGESARRLGEVAKLFLDAGHVVISTSNAFHQEDQADLKLLANPYQVVEIQVGNQSSDEPDLVLSLDEAQNAKEASTKIQSFLKEKKILMGHNYSI
;
A
#
# COMPACT_ATOMS: atom_id res chain seq x y z
N GLN A 1 20.58 -7.17 -11.35
CA GLN A 1 19.30 -7.87 -11.61
C GLN A 1 19.32 -8.22 -13.08
N GLU A 2 19.08 -9.49 -13.42
CA GLU A 2 19.00 -9.96 -14.81
C GLU A 2 17.58 -10.45 -15.04
N VAL A 3 16.88 -9.85 -15.98
CA VAL A 3 15.47 -10.16 -16.28
C VAL A 3 15.26 -10.10 -17.78
N GLU A 4 14.64 -11.14 -18.32
CA GLU A 4 14.21 -11.17 -19.72
C GLU A 4 13.29 -9.99 -20.02
N CYS A 5 13.55 -9.31 -21.13
CA CYS A 5 12.71 -8.22 -21.62
C CYS A 5 12.51 -8.32 -23.13
N GLU A 6 11.44 -7.69 -23.60
CA GLU A 6 11.19 -7.48 -25.03
C GLU A 6 11.01 -5.99 -25.32
N VAL A 7 11.33 -5.59 -26.55
CA VAL A 7 11.04 -4.24 -27.05
C VAL A 7 9.58 -4.21 -27.46
N VAL A 8 8.81 -3.33 -26.83
CA VAL A 8 7.38 -3.13 -27.14
C VAL A 8 7.21 -2.14 -28.29
N GLU A 9 8.01 -1.08 -28.28
CA GLU A 9 7.88 0.03 -29.23
C GLU A 9 9.19 0.81 -29.31
N PHE A 10 9.56 1.22 -30.53
CA PHE A 10 10.58 2.25 -30.77
C PHE A 10 9.89 3.60 -30.93
N LYS A 11 9.95 4.43 -29.88
CA LYS A 11 9.34 5.78 -29.91
C LYS A 11 10.10 6.72 -30.83
N LYS A 12 11.43 6.64 -30.79
CA LYS A 12 12.32 7.50 -31.56
C LYS A 12 13.64 6.80 -31.80
N ALA A 13 14.19 6.91 -33.00
CA ALA A 13 15.57 6.54 -33.30
C ALA A 13 16.33 7.76 -33.82
N ILE A 14 17.62 7.82 -33.53
CA ILE A 14 18.53 8.90 -33.95
C ILE A 14 19.76 8.23 -34.55
N ASP A 15 19.99 8.50 -35.83
CA ASP A 15 21.21 8.12 -36.52
C ASP A 15 22.37 8.91 -35.92
N ALA A 16 23.36 8.21 -35.38
CA ALA A 16 24.46 8.87 -34.67
C ALA A 16 25.42 9.63 -35.61
N SER A 17 25.43 9.30 -36.90
CA SER A 17 26.28 9.91 -37.91
C SER A 17 25.67 11.16 -38.55
N THR A 18 24.35 11.16 -38.74
CA THR A 18 23.62 12.25 -39.40
C THR A 18 22.83 13.13 -38.44
N LEU A 19 22.56 12.66 -37.22
CA LEU A 19 21.66 13.25 -36.22
C LEU A 19 20.20 13.34 -36.69
N GLU A 20 19.84 12.66 -37.77
CA GLU A 20 18.47 12.60 -38.25
C GLU A 20 17.60 11.77 -37.31
N THR A 21 16.38 12.27 -37.05
CA THR A 21 15.38 11.54 -36.28
C THR A 21 14.61 10.62 -37.21
N LEU A 22 14.69 9.32 -36.94
CA LEU A 22 13.96 8.28 -37.65
C LEU A 22 12.74 7.87 -36.81
N THR A 23 11.60 7.68 -37.48
CA THR A 23 10.34 7.22 -36.88
C THR A 23 9.91 5.88 -37.51
N ASN A 24 9.06 5.12 -36.80
CA ASN A 24 8.53 3.82 -37.24
C ASN A 24 9.63 2.80 -37.62
N GLN A 25 10.68 2.74 -36.81
CA GLN A 25 11.74 1.73 -36.98
C GLN A 25 11.35 0.46 -36.22
N ASP A 26 11.66 -0.70 -36.81
CA ASP A 26 11.49 -2.01 -36.16
C ASP A 26 12.83 -2.56 -35.62
N TYR A 27 13.94 -1.86 -35.86
CA TYR A 27 15.27 -2.19 -35.38
C TYR A 27 16.13 -0.91 -35.23
N ILE A 28 17.23 -1.02 -34.46
CA ILE A 28 18.21 0.07 -34.27
C ILE A 28 19.55 -0.39 -34.81
N ALA A 29 20.17 0.42 -35.67
CA ALA A 29 21.47 0.08 -36.23
C ALA A 29 22.59 0.26 -35.19
N LYS A 30 23.75 -0.32 -35.48
CA LYS A 30 24.90 -0.23 -34.57
C LYS A 30 25.34 1.22 -34.39
N ASN A 31 25.54 1.61 -33.14
CA ASN A 31 25.92 2.96 -32.67
C ASN A 31 24.80 4.00 -32.70
N ASP A 32 23.60 3.66 -33.16
CA ASP A 32 22.46 4.58 -33.10
C ASP A 32 21.90 4.67 -31.69
N VAL A 33 21.12 5.73 -31.45
CA VAL A 33 20.49 6.00 -30.16
C VAL A 33 18.98 5.94 -30.33
N ALA A 34 18.29 5.30 -29.39
CA ALA A 34 16.85 5.18 -29.44
C ALA A 34 16.19 5.49 -28.11
N GLU A 35 14.98 6.05 -28.19
CA GLU A 35 13.99 6.01 -27.13
C GLU A 35 13.02 4.85 -27.44
N LEU A 36 12.94 3.91 -26.52
CA LEU A 36 12.13 2.69 -26.69
C LEU A 36 11.43 2.32 -25.38
N THR A 37 10.39 1.51 -25.50
CA THR A 37 9.67 0.93 -24.37
C THR A 37 10.09 -0.53 -24.23
N LEU A 38 10.66 -0.89 -23.08
CA LEU A 38 10.94 -2.28 -22.72
C LEU A 38 9.84 -2.82 -21.81
N ARG A 39 9.40 -4.05 -22.07
CA ARG A 39 8.57 -4.81 -21.13
C ARG A 39 9.39 -5.95 -20.57
N THR A 40 9.49 -6.02 -19.24
CA THR A 40 10.18 -7.11 -18.56
C THR A 40 9.21 -8.24 -18.27
N ARG A 41 9.70 -9.49 -18.30
CA ARG A 41 8.90 -10.67 -17.97
C ARG A 41 8.51 -10.72 -16.49
N ASN A 42 9.40 -10.24 -15.62
CA ASN A 42 9.20 -10.15 -14.17
C ASN A 42 9.36 -8.70 -13.71
N PRO A 43 8.77 -8.32 -12.56
CA PRO A 43 9.01 -7.02 -11.94
C PRO A 43 10.50 -6.78 -11.67
N VAL A 44 10.99 -5.59 -11.99
CA VAL A 44 12.38 -5.17 -11.76
C VAL A 44 12.37 -3.96 -10.84
N ALA A 45 13.25 -3.94 -9.84
CA ALA A 45 13.50 -2.73 -9.06
C ALA A 45 14.43 -1.80 -9.85
N PHE A 46 13.97 -0.58 -10.12
CA PHE A 46 14.75 0.44 -10.82
C PHE A 46 14.42 1.82 -10.27
N ASP A 47 15.29 2.78 -10.60
CA ASP A 47 15.05 4.20 -10.40
C ASP A 47 15.08 4.92 -11.74
N LEU A 48 14.50 6.11 -11.81
CA LEU A 48 14.74 6.99 -12.95
C LEU A 48 16.18 7.51 -12.88
N PHE A 49 16.86 7.57 -14.02
CA PHE A 49 18.23 8.07 -14.11
C PHE A 49 18.39 9.48 -13.54
N GLY A 50 17.38 10.35 -13.75
CA GLY A 50 17.35 11.69 -13.19
C GLY A 50 17.20 11.73 -11.65
N SER A 51 16.74 10.64 -11.04
CA SER A 51 16.62 10.49 -9.58
C SER A 51 17.85 9.81 -8.99
N ILE A 52 18.20 8.61 -9.48
CA ILE A 52 19.38 7.85 -9.03
C ILE A 52 20.07 7.24 -10.25
N ALA A 53 21.16 7.87 -10.67
CA ALA A 53 21.91 7.49 -11.88
C ALA A 53 22.46 6.05 -11.85
N THR A 54 22.80 5.54 -10.66
CA THR A 54 23.41 4.21 -10.51
C THR A 54 22.42 3.09 -10.81
N THR A 55 21.18 3.21 -10.35
CA THR A 55 20.11 2.20 -10.48
C THR A 55 19.15 2.48 -11.65
N GLY A 56 19.25 3.66 -12.26
CA GLY A 56 18.56 4.00 -13.50
C GLY A 56 19.34 3.71 -14.79
N ARG A 57 20.42 2.93 -14.71
CA ARG A 57 21.18 2.44 -15.88
C ARG A 57 20.96 0.95 -16.06
N PHE A 58 20.95 0.52 -17.32
CA PHE A 58 20.88 -0.90 -17.66
C PHE A 58 21.76 -1.21 -18.87
N VAL A 59 22.01 -2.50 -19.07
CA VAL A 59 22.60 -3.05 -20.28
C VAL A 59 21.64 -4.09 -20.84
N LEU A 60 21.56 -4.14 -22.16
CA LEU A 60 20.84 -5.18 -22.89
C LEU A 60 21.86 -6.21 -23.36
N VAL A 61 21.53 -7.47 -23.12
CA VAL A 61 22.33 -8.61 -23.52
C VAL A 61 21.45 -9.48 -24.39
N ASP A 62 21.93 -9.77 -25.60
CA ASP A 62 21.30 -10.73 -26.50
C ASP A 62 22.19 -11.98 -26.55
N GLU A 63 21.62 -13.11 -26.14
CA GLU A 63 22.33 -14.35 -25.82
C GLU A 63 23.50 -14.15 -24.83
N TYR A 64 24.70 -13.86 -25.34
CA TYR A 64 25.93 -13.65 -24.55
C TYR A 64 26.61 -12.31 -24.83
N ASP A 65 26.12 -11.53 -25.80
CA ASP A 65 26.75 -10.30 -26.24
C ASP A 65 25.97 -9.07 -25.77
N VAL A 66 26.70 -8.08 -25.24
CA VAL A 66 26.11 -6.79 -24.89
C VAL A 66 25.71 -6.07 -26.18
N CYS A 67 24.41 -5.98 -26.43
CA CYS A 67 23.86 -5.37 -27.63
C CYS A 67 23.49 -3.89 -27.44
N GLY A 68 23.40 -3.41 -26.19
CA GLY A 68 23.12 -2.01 -25.91
C GLY A 68 23.28 -1.62 -24.44
N GLY A 69 23.33 -0.32 -24.19
CA GLY A 69 23.29 0.28 -22.86
C GLY A 69 22.30 1.43 -22.84
N GLY A 70 21.65 1.63 -21.70
CA GLY A 70 20.58 2.61 -21.62
C GLY A 70 20.40 3.22 -20.24
N ILE A 71 19.55 4.24 -20.21
CA ILE A 71 19.07 4.89 -19.00
C ILE A 71 17.54 4.82 -18.96
N ILE A 72 16.98 4.71 -17.76
CA ILE A 72 15.54 4.69 -17.54
C ILE A 72 15.10 6.13 -17.30
N THR A 73 14.37 6.70 -18.24
CA THR A 73 13.90 8.09 -18.17
C THR A 73 12.47 8.20 -17.64
N THR A 74 11.66 7.17 -17.88
CA THR A 74 10.27 7.09 -17.46
C THR A 74 9.83 5.62 -17.39
N TYR A 75 8.65 5.37 -16.84
CA TYR A 75 7.94 4.11 -16.93
C TYR A 75 6.44 4.40 -17.07
N THR A 76 5.71 3.42 -17.56
CA THR A 76 4.26 3.53 -17.72
C THR A 76 3.59 2.60 -16.71
N PRO A 77 2.88 3.14 -15.70
CA PRO A 77 2.12 2.29 -14.80
C PRO A 77 0.98 1.63 -15.58
N THR A 78 1.07 0.31 -15.74
CA THR A 78 0.14 -0.48 -16.55
C THR A 78 -1.11 -0.91 -15.79
N THR A 79 -1.05 -0.94 -14.46
CA THR A 79 -2.14 -1.38 -13.60
C THR A 79 -2.57 -0.29 -12.62
N LYS A 80 -3.78 -0.42 -12.03
CA LYS A 80 -4.25 0.44 -10.95
C LYS A 80 -3.27 0.44 -9.77
N SER A 81 -2.75 -0.73 -9.41
CA SER A 81 -1.81 -0.88 -8.29
C SER A 81 -0.46 -0.24 -8.55
N ASP A 82 0.03 -0.23 -9.80
CA ASP A 82 1.24 0.52 -10.17
C ASP A 82 1.05 2.02 -9.95
N LYS A 83 -0.07 2.58 -10.41
CA LYS A 83 -0.38 4.01 -10.19
C LYS A 83 -0.43 4.35 -8.69
N LEU A 84 -1.10 3.52 -7.90
CA LEU A 84 -1.18 3.73 -6.45
C LEU A 84 0.20 3.64 -5.77
N ARG A 85 1.07 2.71 -6.22
CA ARG A 85 2.45 2.61 -5.73
C ARG A 85 3.25 3.88 -6.02
N ASP A 86 3.05 4.48 -7.18
CA ASP A 86 3.73 5.70 -7.59
C ASP A 86 3.27 6.90 -6.76
N GLU A 87 1.97 7.00 -6.51
CA GLU A 87 1.39 8.00 -5.61
C GLU A 87 1.98 7.87 -4.21
N VAL A 88 1.99 6.66 -3.63
CA VAL A 88 2.54 6.37 -2.30
C VAL A 88 4.02 6.70 -2.22
N ARG A 89 4.81 6.31 -3.23
CA ARG A 89 6.25 6.63 -3.28
C ARG A 89 6.50 8.13 -3.34
N THR A 90 5.76 8.84 -4.20
CA THR A 90 5.87 10.29 -4.35
C THR A 90 5.49 10.99 -3.06
N ARG A 91 4.40 10.55 -2.40
CA ARG A 91 3.98 11.03 -1.09
C ARG A 91 5.07 10.82 -0.04
N ASP A 92 5.59 9.60 0.09
CA ASP A 92 6.58 9.24 1.12
C ASP A 92 7.94 9.93 0.91
N PHE A 93 8.35 10.13 -0.35
CA PHE A 93 9.57 10.87 -0.68
C PHE A 93 9.47 12.35 -0.27
N ASN A 94 8.32 12.97 -0.53
CA ASN A 94 8.09 14.38 -0.22
C ASN A 94 7.56 14.61 1.21
N TRP A 95 7.34 13.54 1.99
CA TRP A 95 6.80 13.65 3.35
C TRP A 95 7.78 14.38 4.26
N ILE A 96 7.34 15.50 4.84
CA ILE A 96 8.13 16.24 5.83
C ILE A 96 8.19 15.42 7.10
N LYS A 97 9.37 14.87 7.39
CA LYS A 97 9.58 14.00 8.55
C LYS A 97 9.59 14.82 9.84
N SER A 98 8.84 14.34 10.83
CA SER A 98 8.89 14.88 12.19
C SER A 98 10.23 14.55 12.86
N GLU A 99 10.66 15.38 13.81
CA GLU A 99 11.78 15.05 14.71
C GLU A 99 11.45 13.87 15.64
N ILE A 100 10.17 13.59 15.87
CA ILE A 100 9.69 12.47 16.68
C ILE A 100 9.60 11.22 15.81
N LYS A 101 10.41 10.21 16.11
CA LYS A 101 10.41 8.95 15.38
C LYS A 101 9.21 8.06 15.74
N PRO A 102 8.75 7.18 14.83
CA PRO A 102 7.70 6.20 15.13
C PRO A 102 8.00 5.34 16.36
N GLU A 103 9.26 4.99 16.61
CA GLU A 103 9.67 4.21 17.79
C GLU A 103 9.49 4.98 19.09
N GLU A 104 9.73 6.30 19.09
CA GLU A 104 9.53 7.16 20.26
C GLU A 104 8.06 7.31 20.60
N ARG A 105 7.21 7.44 19.57
CA ARG A 105 5.74 7.39 19.74
C ARG A 105 5.32 6.04 20.32
N ALA A 106 5.88 4.95 19.78
CA ALA A 106 5.53 3.61 20.22
C ALA A 106 5.93 3.36 21.68
N TYR A 107 7.12 3.82 22.07
CA TYR A 107 7.60 3.77 23.45
C TYR A 107 6.67 4.57 24.38
N ARG A 108 6.36 5.82 24.02
CA ARG A 108 5.50 6.69 24.83
C ARG A 108 4.07 6.17 24.96
N ASN A 109 3.51 5.59 23.90
CA ASN A 109 2.15 5.08 23.89
C ASN A 109 2.04 3.66 24.48
N GLY A 110 3.15 2.95 24.68
CA GLY A 110 3.14 1.54 25.08
C GLY A 110 2.60 0.60 24.00
N HIS A 111 2.54 1.03 22.74
CA HIS A 111 2.09 0.23 21.61
C HIS A 111 2.65 0.78 20.29
N ARG A 112 2.80 -0.08 19.27
CA ARG A 112 3.11 0.36 17.92
C ARG A 112 1.83 0.83 17.22
N ALA A 113 1.98 1.75 16.27
CA ALA A 113 0.89 2.08 15.35
C ALA A 113 0.57 0.89 14.45
N ALA A 114 -0.72 0.61 14.27
CA ALA A 114 -1.20 -0.48 13.42
C ALA A 114 -2.62 -0.18 12.93
N LEU A 115 -2.92 -0.62 11.70
CA LEU A 115 -4.27 -0.58 11.15
C LEU A 115 -4.91 -1.95 11.37
N ILE A 116 -5.95 -2.00 12.18
CA ILE A 116 -6.78 -3.18 12.38
C ILE A 116 -7.94 -3.10 11.39
N LEU A 117 -7.93 -3.99 10.41
CA LEU A 117 -8.97 -4.08 9.38
C LEU A 117 -9.90 -5.25 9.67
N ILE A 118 -11.12 -4.94 10.14
CA ILE A 118 -12.14 -5.96 10.39
C ILE A 118 -12.95 -6.18 9.12
N THR A 119 -12.82 -7.35 8.51
CA THR A 119 -13.48 -7.74 7.25
C THR A 119 -14.60 -8.75 7.51
N GLY A 120 -15.54 -8.88 6.57
CA GLY A 120 -16.66 -9.82 6.65
C GLY A 120 -17.91 -9.29 5.94
N ASP A 121 -18.97 -10.08 5.89
CA ASP A 121 -20.21 -9.69 5.20
C ASP A 121 -21.01 -8.60 5.92
N PRO A 122 -21.89 -7.87 5.22
CA PRO A 122 -22.86 -7.00 5.87
C PRO A 122 -23.67 -7.76 6.93
N GLY A 123 -23.85 -7.18 8.12
CA GLY A 123 -24.64 -7.79 9.19
C GLY A 123 -23.91 -8.76 10.12
N THR A 124 -22.62 -9.06 9.89
CA THR A 124 -21.85 -10.00 10.74
C THR A 124 -21.37 -9.43 12.09
N GLY A 125 -21.78 -8.22 12.47
CA GLY A 125 -21.42 -7.62 13.75
C GLY A 125 -20.10 -6.83 13.79
N LYS A 126 -19.46 -6.57 12.63
CA LYS A 126 -18.19 -5.81 12.53
C LYS A 126 -18.22 -4.46 13.25
N GLY A 127 -19.27 -3.67 13.05
CA GLY A 127 -19.40 -2.32 13.64
C GLY A 127 -19.50 -2.32 15.17
N PRO A 128 -20.41 -3.12 15.78
CA PRO A 128 -20.40 -3.36 17.23
C PRO A 128 -19.06 -3.86 17.77
N LEU A 129 -18.42 -4.82 17.10
CA LEU A 129 -17.10 -5.34 17.47
C LEU A 129 -16.03 -4.24 17.45
N ALA A 130 -15.96 -3.46 16.38
CA ALA A 130 -14.98 -2.38 16.20
C ALA A 130 -15.09 -1.32 17.32
N ARG A 131 -16.32 -0.91 17.65
CA ARG A 131 -16.60 0.04 18.76
C ARG A 131 -16.22 -0.54 20.12
N SER A 132 -16.53 -1.81 20.36
CA SER A 132 -16.15 -2.49 21.62
C SER A 132 -14.63 -2.62 21.74
N LEU A 133 -13.94 -2.94 20.65
CA LEU A 133 -12.49 -3.04 20.60
C LEU A 133 -11.83 -1.69 20.87
N GLU A 134 -12.27 -0.62 20.20
CA GLU A 134 -11.78 0.74 20.43
C GLU A 134 -11.97 1.15 21.90
N HIS A 135 -13.19 0.98 22.43
CA HIS A 135 -13.48 1.32 23.82
C HIS A 135 -12.59 0.55 24.80
N SER A 136 -12.38 -0.75 24.56
CA SER A 136 -11.51 -1.56 25.42
C SER A 136 -10.04 -1.15 25.32
N LEU A 137 -9.52 -0.85 24.13
CA LEU A 137 -8.15 -0.36 23.95
C LEU A 137 -7.94 0.97 24.67
N PHE A 138 -8.89 1.89 24.51
CA PHE A 138 -8.89 3.20 25.18
C PHE A 138 -8.89 3.05 26.71
N GLN A 139 -9.73 2.17 27.26
CA GLN A 139 -9.74 1.88 28.70
C GLN A 139 -8.41 1.29 29.22
N ASN A 140 -7.62 0.67 28.36
CA ASN A 140 -6.28 0.16 28.67
C ASN A 140 -5.15 1.16 28.36
N ASN A 141 -5.47 2.45 28.20
CA ASN A 141 -4.56 3.56 27.90
C ASN A 141 -3.85 3.47 26.54
N PHE A 142 -4.35 2.66 25.60
CA PHE A 142 -3.83 2.67 24.24
C PHE A 142 -4.48 3.80 23.42
N GLN A 143 -3.70 4.43 22.56
CA GLN A 143 -4.19 5.45 21.64
C GLN A 143 -4.88 4.75 20.46
N SER A 144 -6.20 4.59 20.54
CA SER A 144 -7.01 3.94 19.49
C SER A 144 -8.00 4.90 18.85
N TYR A 145 -8.36 4.66 17.59
CA TYR A 145 -9.38 5.43 16.87
C TYR A 145 -10.15 4.57 15.86
N LEU A 146 -11.48 4.60 15.91
CA LEU A 146 -12.36 3.97 14.93
C LEU A 146 -12.55 4.87 13.69
N LEU A 147 -11.83 4.53 12.62
CA LEU A 147 -11.92 5.19 11.33
C LEU A 147 -12.91 4.43 10.42
N ASP A 148 -14.18 4.78 10.52
CA ASP A 148 -15.25 4.23 9.67
C ASP A 148 -15.29 4.93 8.30
N ARG A 149 -15.33 4.14 7.22
CA ARG A 149 -15.42 4.65 5.83
C ARG A 149 -16.59 5.62 5.65
N ARG A 150 -17.72 5.42 6.34
CA ARG A 150 -18.88 6.32 6.28
C ARG A 150 -18.55 7.69 6.83
N ASN A 151 -17.78 7.78 7.92
CA ASN A 151 -17.38 9.05 8.51
C ASN A 151 -16.44 9.81 7.57
N VAL A 152 -15.49 9.10 6.93
CA VAL A 152 -14.60 9.69 5.93
C VAL A 152 -15.40 10.21 4.74
N ASN A 153 -16.36 9.44 4.23
CA ASN A 153 -17.19 9.83 3.09
C ASN A 153 -18.11 11.01 3.38
N LEU A 154 -18.58 11.19 4.62
CA LEU A 154 -19.37 12.35 5.01
C LEU A 154 -18.57 13.65 5.10
N GLY A 155 -17.23 13.58 5.17
CA GLY A 155 -16.35 14.74 5.29
C GLY A 155 -15.36 14.82 4.14
N VAL A 156 -14.21 14.14 4.31
CA VAL A 156 -13.11 14.12 3.32
C VAL A 156 -13.59 13.61 1.95
N GLY A 157 -14.61 12.75 1.91
CA GLY A 157 -15.21 12.19 0.69
C GLY A 157 -16.49 12.88 0.20
N ALA A 158 -16.87 14.05 0.74
CA ALA A 158 -18.18 14.63 0.51
C ALA A 158 -18.44 15.10 -0.95
N ASP A 159 -17.38 15.32 -1.72
CA ASP A 159 -17.39 15.69 -3.14
C ASP A 159 -17.55 14.48 -4.09
N LEU A 160 -17.59 13.26 -3.58
CA LEU A 160 -17.76 12.06 -4.41
C LEU A 160 -19.25 11.89 -4.78
N ASP A 161 -19.63 12.46 -5.93
CA ASP A 161 -20.96 12.35 -6.52
C ASP A 161 -21.21 10.90 -7.01
N ASP A 162 -21.91 10.12 -6.19
CA ASP A 162 -22.32 8.71 -6.34
C ASP A 162 -21.23 7.64 -6.08
N PRO A 163 -21.19 7.06 -4.86
CA PRO A 163 -20.27 6.01 -4.47
C PRO A 163 -20.31 4.75 -5.35
N LYS A 164 -21.40 4.50 -6.09
CA LYS A 164 -21.68 3.20 -6.72
C LYS A 164 -21.04 2.96 -8.09
N ASN A 165 -20.65 4.00 -8.83
CA ASN A 165 -20.19 3.83 -10.22
C ASN A 165 -18.72 4.19 -10.45
N SER A 166 -18.12 5.05 -9.61
CA SER A 166 -16.71 5.47 -9.75
C SER A 166 -16.02 5.87 -8.43
N GLY A 167 -16.77 6.00 -7.33
CA GLY A 167 -16.28 6.53 -6.06
C GLY A 167 -15.67 5.51 -5.09
N GLU A 168 -15.81 4.19 -5.31
CA GLU A 168 -15.34 3.19 -4.32
C GLU A 168 -13.82 3.18 -4.19
N GLY A 169 -13.09 3.18 -5.31
CA GLY A 169 -11.61 3.21 -5.30
C GLY A 169 -11.05 4.50 -4.70
N GLU A 170 -11.64 5.65 -5.02
CA GLU A 170 -11.22 6.93 -4.43
C GLU A 170 -11.59 7.03 -2.95
N SER A 171 -12.73 6.46 -2.55
CA SER A 171 -13.12 6.34 -1.14
C SER A 171 -12.11 5.49 -0.34
N ALA A 172 -11.69 4.35 -0.90
CA ALA A 172 -10.66 3.49 -0.30
C ALA A 172 -9.30 4.19 -0.22
N ARG A 173 -8.90 4.91 -1.29
CA ARG A 173 -7.68 5.71 -1.33
C ARG A 173 -7.67 6.79 -0.25
N ARG A 174 -8.74 7.59 -0.15
CA ARG A 174 -8.89 8.63 0.88
C ARG A 174 -8.90 8.05 2.28
N LEU A 175 -9.60 6.93 2.50
CA LEU A 175 -9.58 6.22 3.77
C LEU A 175 -8.16 5.79 4.15
N GLY A 176 -7.39 5.24 3.21
CA GLY A 176 -6.00 4.84 3.43
C GLY A 176 -5.06 6.01 3.73
N GLU A 177 -5.22 7.14 3.04
CA GLU A 177 -4.42 8.35 3.31
C GLU A 177 -4.76 8.97 4.68
N VAL A 178 -6.03 8.99 5.07
CA VAL A 178 -6.43 9.43 6.41
C VAL A 178 -5.90 8.45 7.46
N ALA A 179 -6.00 7.14 7.22
CA ALA A 179 -5.44 6.12 8.11
C ALA A 179 -3.93 6.31 8.28
N LYS A 180 -3.19 6.58 7.20
CA LYS A 180 -1.75 6.85 7.21
C LYS A 180 -1.38 7.99 8.17
N LEU A 181 -2.15 9.06 8.21
CA LEU A 181 -1.93 10.18 9.14
C LEU A 181 -2.10 9.76 10.61
N PHE A 182 -3.13 8.98 10.93
CA PHE A 182 -3.32 8.46 12.29
C PHE A 182 -2.22 7.47 12.70
N LEU A 183 -1.78 6.62 11.77
CA LEU A 183 -0.68 5.68 12.00
C LEU A 183 0.64 6.43 12.24
N ASP A 184 0.91 7.48 11.45
CA ASP A 184 2.07 8.36 11.65
C ASP A 184 2.04 9.12 12.97
N ALA A 185 0.84 9.49 13.43
CA ALA A 185 0.62 10.07 14.75
C ALA A 185 0.81 9.06 15.90
N GLY A 186 0.88 7.76 15.61
CA GLY A 186 1.16 6.70 16.59
C GLY A 186 -0.08 5.94 17.08
N HIS A 187 -1.22 6.03 16.40
CA HIS A 187 -2.48 5.40 16.83
C HIS A 187 -2.63 3.94 16.35
N VAL A 188 -3.40 3.16 17.12
CA VAL A 188 -4.03 1.93 16.64
C VAL A 188 -5.34 2.32 15.95
N VAL A 189 -5.34 2.29 14.62
CA VAL A 189 -6.51 2.64 13.82
C VAL A 189 -7.35 1.39 13.63
N ILE A 190 -8.65 1.48 13.89
CA ILE A 190 -9.59 0.39 13.64
C ILE A 190 -10.48 0.81 12.48
N SER A 191 -10.59 -0.02 11.46
CA SER A 191 -11.53 0.19 10.35
C SER A 191 -12.30 -1.09 10.07
N THR A 192 -13.46 -0.93 9.42
CA THR A 192 -14.29 -2.06 9.00
C THR A 192 -14.48 -2.01 7.50
N SER A 193 -14.39 -3.16 6.84
CA SER A 193 -14.63 -3.30 5.41
C SER A 193 -15.54 -4.50 5.13
N ASN A 194 -16.20 -4.49 3.97
CA ASN A 194 -16.94 -5.65 3.49
C ASN A 194 -15.97 -6.59 2.75
N ALA A 195 -16.07 -7.90 3.01
CA ALA A 195 -15.09 -8.89 2.53
C ALA A 195 -15.01 -9.01 0.99
N PHE A 196 -16.03 -8.56 0.25
CA PHE A 196 -16.10 -8.71 -1.20
C PHE A 196 -15.07 -7.88 -2.01
N HIS A 197 -14.40 -6.91 -1.40
CA HIS A 197 -13.47 -6.01 -2.12
C HIS A 197 -12.01 -6.28 -1.72
N GLN A 198 -11.44 -7.41 -2.16
CA GLN A 198 -10.03 -7.76 -1.89
C GLN A 198 -9.04 -6.70 -2.41
N GLU A 199 -9.36 -6.04 -3.54
CA GLU A 199 -8.55 -4.95 -4.10
C GLU A 199 -8.39 -3.79 -3.11
N ASP A 200 -9.47 -3.37 -2.44
CA ASP A 200 -9.44 -2.29 -1.45
C ASP A 200 -8.51 -2.64 -0.28
N GLN A 201 -8.47 -3.92 0.12
CA GLN A 201 -7.62 -4.37 1.22
C GLN A 201 -6.14 -4.30 0.83
N ALA A 202 -5.81 -4.70 -0.40
CA ALA A 202 -4.45 -4.58 -0.94
C ALA A 202 -4.03 -3.10 -1.06
N ASP A 203 -4.93 -2.24 -1.53
CA ASP A 203 -4.70 -0.79 -1.62
C ASP A 203 -4.46 -0.17 -0.24
N LEU A 204 -5.26 -0.54 0.77
CA LEU A 204 -5.07 -0.09 2.15
C LEU A 204 -3.74 -0.57 2.76
N LYS A 205 -3.35 -1.84 2.49
CA LYS A 205 -2.04 -2.37 2.91
C LYS A 205 -0.89 -1.58 2.29
N LEU A 206 -1.01 -1.21 1.01
CA LEU A 206 -0.03 -0.38 0.33
C LEU A 206 0.03 1.04 0.89
N LEU A 207 -1.13 1.68 1.10
CA LEU A 207 -1.25 3.04 1.61
C LEU A 207 -0.74 3.19 3.05
N ALA A 208 -0.96 2.17 3.88
CA ALA A 208 -0.54 2.14 5.28
C ALA A 208 0.96 1.88 5.48
N ASN A 209 1.69 1.39 4.47
CA ASN A 209 3.13 1.12 4.52
C ASN A 209 3.90 2.35 5.10
N PRO A 210 4.84 2.17 6.06
CA PRO A 210 5.41 0.94 6.60
C PRO A 210 4.72 0.40 7.86
N TYR A 211 3.54 0.89 8.18
CA TYR A 211 2.81 0.44 9.36
C TYR A 211 2.16 -0.92 9.13
N GLN A 212 2.06 -1.70 10.20
CA GLN A 212 1.45 -3.03 10.13
C GLN A 212 -0.05 -2.91 9.91
N VAL A 213 -0.58 -3.74 9.01
CA VAL A 213 -2.01 -3.95 8.84
C VAL A 213 -2.35 -5.34 9.34
N VAL A 214 -3.29 -5.41 10.28
CA VAL A 214 -3.78 -6.66 10.88
C VAL A 214 -5.18 -6.92 10.36
N GLU A 215 -5.34 -8.00 9.61
CA GLU A 215 -6.62 -8.37 9.01
C GLU A 215 -7.40 -9.34 9.89
N ILE A 216 -8.60 -8.94 10.31
CA ILE A 216 -9.46 -9.74 11.17
C ILE A 216 -10.74 -10.08 10.41
N GLN A 217 -10.85 -11.32 9.95
CA GLN A 217 -12.01 -11.79 9.21
C GLN A 217 -13.10 -12.29 10.16
N VAL A 218 -14.33 -11.85 9.94
CA VAL A 218 -15.52 -12.33 10.63
C VAL A 218 -16.35 -13.20 9.67
N GLY A 219 -16.46 -14.50 9.97
CA GLY A 219 -17.22 -15.47 9.17
C GLY A 219 -16.35 -16.31 8.22
N ASN A 220 -17.02 -17.13 7.40
CA ASN A 220 -16.40 -18.31 6.76
C ASN A 220 -15.97 -18.15 5.29
N GLN A 221 -15.99 -16.96 4.68
CA GLN A 221 -15.58 -16.80 3.27
C GLN A 221 -14.67 -15.59 2.96
N SER A 222 -13.70 -15.90 2.09
CA SER A 222 -13.02 -15.08 1.06
C SER A 222 -11.97 -14.02 1.43
N SER A 223 -11.07 -14.28 2.36
CA SER A 223 -9.72 -13.72 2.29
C SER A 223 -8.71 -14.84 2.07
N ASP A 224 -7.71 -14.63 1.22
CA ASP A 224 -6.73 -15.66 0.85
C ASP A 224 -5.86 -16.06 2.05
N GLU A 225 -5.72 -15.21 3.09
CA GLU A 225 -5.02 -15.52 4.35
C GLU A 225 -5.20 -14.35 5.37
N PRO A 226 -6.30 -14.30 6.16
CA PRO A 226 -6.44 -13.29 7.21
C PRO A 226 -5.52 -13.59 8.39
N ASP A 227 -5.07 -12.55 9.10
CA ASP A 227 -4.23 -12.70 10.30
C ASP A 227 -4.97 -13.39 11.46
N LEU A 228 -6.27 -13.13 11.59
CA LEU A 228 -7.14 -13.72 12.60
C LEU A 228 -8.54 -13.97 12.03
N VAL A 229 -9.09 -15.15 12.29
CA VAL A 229 -10.49 -15.48 11.95
C VAL A 229 -11.33 -15.54 13.22
N LEU A 230 -12.48 -14.88 13.19
CA LEU A 230 -13.52 -14.94 14.19
C LEU A 230 -14.77 -15.60 13.60
N SER A 231 -15.36 -16.53 14.35
CA SER A 231 -16.66 -17.08 13.97
C SER A 231 -17.76 -16.02 14.12
N LEU A 232 -18.91 -16.26 13.49
CA LEU A 232 -20.07 -15.37 13.66
C LEU A 232 -20.52 -15.30 15.12
N ASP A 233 -20.50 -16.43 15.84
CA ASP A 233 -20.88 -16.49 17.25
C ASP A 233 -19.91 -15.70 18.15
N GLU A 234 -18.61 -15.81 17.87
CA GLU A 234 -17.58 -15.04 18.58
C GLU A 234 -17.79 -13.54 18.36
N ALA A 235 -18.09 -13.11 17.13
CA ALA A 235 -18.30 -11.70 16.81
C ALA A 235 -19.57 -11.10 17.44
N GLN A 236 -20.59 -11.92 17.74
CA GLN A 236 -21.77 -11.47 18.50
C GLN A 236 -21.41 -11.12 19.95
N ASN A 237 -20.47 -11.85 20.57
CA ASN A 237 -19.93 -11.49 21.88
C ASN A 237 -18.77 -10.52 21.74
N ALA A 238 -19.09 -9.25 21.45
CA ALA A 238 -18.10 -8.21 21.18
C ALA A 238 -17.01 -8.07 22.26
N LYS A 239 -17.32 -8.33 23.54
CA LYS A 239 -16.36 -8.26 24.65
C LYS A 239 -15.34 -9.40 24.60
N GLU A 240 -15.80 -10.63 24.37
CA GLU A 240 -14.95 -11.81 24.25
C GLU A 240 -14.08 -11.72 23.00
N ALA A 241 -14.68 -11.38 21.86
CA ALA A 241 -13.94 -11.13 20.62
C ALA A 241 -12.90 -10.01 20.79
N SER A 242 -13.24 -8.89 21.44
CA SER A 242 -12.27 -7.82 21.73
C SER A 242 -11.08 -8.31 22.56
N THR A 243 -11.31 -9.23 23.50
CA THR A 243 -10.26 -9.81 24.36
C THR A 243 -9.36 -10.75 23.55
N LYS A 244 -9.95 -11.56 22.67
CA LYS A 244 -9.22 -12.43 21.74
C LYS A 244 -8.33 -11.62 20.79
N ILE A 245 -8.88 -10.56 20.20
CA ILE A 245 -8.12 -9.63 19.33
C ILE A 245 -6.97 -8.99 20.10
N GLN A 246 -7.19 -8.47 21.31
CA GLN A 246 -6.12 -7.88 22.10
C GLN A 246 -5.00 -8.86 22.45
N SER A 247 -5.35 -10.12 22.75
CA SER A 247 -4.35 -11.17 22.99
C SER A 247 -3.49 -11.40 21.75
N PHE A 248 -4.13 -11.51 20.58
CA PHE A 248 -3.43 -11.63 19.30
C PHE A 248 -2.51 -10.42 19.00
N LEU A 249 -2.96 -9.19 19.26
CA LEU A 249 -2.16 -7.99 19.06
C LEU A 249 -0.95 -7.92 20.01
N LYS A 250 -1.05 -8.50 21.22
CA LYS A 250 0.09 -8.65 22.14
C LYS A 250 1.10 -9.65 21.61
N GLU A 251 0.65 -10.80 21.08
CA GLU A 251 1.52 -11.81 20.46
C GLU A 251 2.31 -11.24 19.27
N LYS A 252 1.65 -10.41 18.44
CA LYS A 252 2.29 -9.68 17.33
C LYS A 252 3.18 -8.51 17.79
N LYS A 253 3.33 -8.27 19.10
CA LYS A 253 4.09 -7.16 19.71
C LYS A 253 3.62 -5.77 19.25
N ILE A 254 2.35 -5.65 18.90
CA ILE A 254 1.71 -4.35 18.61
C ILE A 254 1.37 -3.69 19.95
N LEU A 255 0.68 -4.42 20.83
CA LEU A 255 0.38 -3.97 22.19
C LEU A 255 1.46 -4.48 23.14
N MET A 256 2.32 -3.59 23.62
CA MET A 256 3.39 -3.95 24.57
C MET A 256 2.95 -3.63 26.01
N GLY A 257 2.15 -2.58 26.20
CA GLY A 257 1.80 -2.05 27.52
C GLY A 257 2.83 -1.04 28.01
N HIS A 258 2.44 -0.20 28.96
CA HIS A 258 3.26 0.91 29.45
C HIS A 258 4.39 0.46 30.40
N ASN A 259 4.43 -0.84 30.75
CA ASN A 259 5.38 -1.41 31.70
C ASN A 259 6.64 -2.01 31.04
N TYR A 260 6.79 -1.96 29.72
CA TYR A 260 8.07 -2.24 29.08
C TYR A 260 8.99 -1.02 29.21
N SER A 261 9.46 -0.77 30.43
CA SER A 261 10.78 -0.18 30.61
C SER A 261 11.79 -1.28 30.24
N ILE A 262 12.56 -1.06 29.17
CA ILE A 262 13.81 -1.78 28.94
C ILE A 262 14.88 -1.08 29.79
#